data_AF-T1HXW4-F1
#
_entry.id   AF-T1HXW4-F1
#
_cell.length_a   1.000
_cell.length_b   1.000
_cell.length_c   1.000
_cell.angle_alpha   90.00
_cell.angle_beta   90.00
_cell.angle_gamma   90.00
#
_symmetry.space_group_name_H-M   'P 1'
#
loop_
_entity.id
_entity.type
_entity.pdbx_description
1 polymer ?
#
loop_
_entity_poly.entity_id
_entity_poly.type
_entity_poly.pdbx_seq_one_letter_code
_entity_poly.pdbx_strand_id
1 'polypeptide(L)'
;SVVFHVSQHPQHPDFWQCVTFGFFGSRTQEIAYNLFCVMAMYFVPLLVIVIAYTCILLEISKKTKETRGLLQAMETYCTYKDP
;
A
#
# COMPACT_ATOMS: atom_id res chain seq x y z
N SER A 1 26.29 16.44 0.83
CA SER A 1 25.14 15.51 0.92
C SER A 1 25.59 14.18 1.48
N VAL A 2 24.92 13.69 2.51
CA VAL A 2 25.36 12.56 3.38
C VAL A 2 25.09 11.17 2.77
N VAL A 3 24.43 11.07 1.61
CA VAL A 3 24.08 9.78 0.96
C VAL A 3 24.51 9.69 -0.51
N PHE A 4 24.84 10.82 -1.13
CA PHE A 4 25.23 10.88 -2.54
C PHE A 4 26.69 11.27 -2.63
N HIS A 5 27.54 10.33 -3.01
CA HIS A 5 28.93 10.63 -3.34
C HIS A 5 29.19 10.31 -4.80
N VAL A 6 30.10 11.08 -5.39
CA VAL A 6 30.48 10.90 -6.78
C VAL A 6 31.67 9.96 -6.81
N SER A 7 31.53 8.80 -7.45
CA SER A 7 32.63 7.86 -7.69
C SER A 7 32.90 7.73 -9.17
N GLN A 8 34.18 7.67 -9.52
CA GLN A 8 34.66 7.45 -10.89
C GLN A 8 34.64 5.95 -11.22
N HIS A 9 34.28 5.62 -12.45
CA HIS A 9 34.24 4.24 -12.92
C HIS A 9 35.67 3.66 -13.11
N PRO A 10 35.99 2.46 -12.60
CA PRO A 10 37.36 1.92 -12.65
C PRO A 10 37.90 1.63 -14.07
N GLN A 11 37.03 1.56 -15.09
CA GLN A 11 37.44 1.37 -16.49
C GLN A 11 37.35 2.66 -17.34
N HIS A 12 36.67 3.71 -16.86
CA HIS A 12 36.46 4.96 -17.60
C HIS A 12 36.55 6.15 -16.64
N PRO A 13 37.75 6.74 -16.45
CA PRO A 13 37.98 7.79 -15.46
C PRO A 13 37.22 9.09 -15.76
N ASP A 14 36.75 9.30 -16.99
CA ASP A 14 35.95 10.49 -17.36
C ASP A 14 34.47 10.39 -16.98
N PHE A 15 34.02 9.26 -16.43
CA PHE A 15 32.61 9.03 -16.07
C PHE A 15 32.39 9.17 -14.57
N TRP A 16 31.71 10.25 -14.19
CA TRP A 16 31.36 10.58 -12.81
C TRP A 16 29.94 10.07 -12.51
N GLN A 17 29.81 9.12 -11.58
CA GLN A 17 28.51 8.57 -11.20
C GLN A 17 28.16 8.97 -9.78
N CYS A 18 26.95 9.49 -9.60
CA CYS A 18 26.34 9.64 -8.29
C CYS A 18 25.91 8.24 -7.84
N VAL A 19 26.73 7.59 -7.00
CA VAL A 19 26.49 6.23 -6.54
C VAL A 19 26.20 6.20 -5.05
N THR A 20 25.23 5.35 -4.69
CA THR A 20 24.92 5.00 -3.29
C THR A 20 25.79 3.84 -2.79
N PHE A 21 26.55 3.18 -3.69
CA PHE A 21 27.42 2.06 -3.36
C PHE A 21 28.60 2.53 -2.47
N GLY A 22 28.54 2.25 -1.17
CA GLY A 22 29.75 2.19 -0.33
C GLY A 22 29.93 3.18 0.81
N PHE A 23 28.89 3.76 1.43
CA PHE A 23 29.10 4.62 2.62
C PHE A 23 28.87 3.94 3.99
N PHE A 24 28.33 2.72 4.03
CA PHE A 24 28.29 1.95 5.27
C PHE A 24 29.34 0.85 5.19
N GLY A 25 30.30 0.82 6.12
CA GLY A 25 31.38 -0.18 6.16
C GLY A 25 30.93 -1.65 6.34
N SER A 26 29.64 -1.93 6.17
CA SER A 26 28.99 -3.22 6.35
C SER A 26 27.84 -3.38 5.34
N ARG A 27 27.91 -4.44 4.52
CA ARG A 27 26.88 -4.86 3.55
C ARG A 27 25.47 -4.99 4.15
N THR A 28 25.38 -5.19 5.46
CA THR A 28 24.11 -5.31 6.20
C THR A 28 23.35 -3.99 6.28
N GLN A 29 24.04 -2.85 6.38
CA GLN A 29 23.39 -1.53 6.51
C GLN A 29 22.77 -1.08 5.18
N GLU A 30 23.43 -1.39 4.06
CA GLU A 30 22.88 -1.12 2.72
C GLU A 30 21.61 -1.93 2.46
N ILE A 31 21.62 -3.22 2.84
CA ILE A 31 20.44 -4.08 2.73
C ILE A 31 19.31 -3.54 3.62
N ALA A 32 19.60 -3.17 4.87
CA ALA A 32 18.58 -2.64 5.78
C ALA A 32 17.93 -1.34 5.25
N TYR A 33 18.73 -0.43 4.68
CA TYR A 33 18.21 0.83 4.11
C TYR A 33 17.34 0.58 2.88
N ASN A 34 17.82 -0.24 1.93
CA ASN A 34 17.04 -0.57 0.74
C ASN A 34 15.74 -1.30 1.09
N LEU A 35 15.79 -2.25 2.03
CA LEU A 35 14.58 -2.92 2.52
C LEU A 35 13.62 -1.93 3.18
N PHE A 36 14.12 -1.02 4.03
CA PHE A 36 13.28 0.01 4.63
C PHE A 36 12.61 0.89 3.56
N CYS A 37 13.34 1.33 2.54
CA CYS A 37 12.79 2.10 1.44
C CYS A 37 11.69 1.33 0.68
N VAL A 38 11.92 0.06 0.35
CA VAL A 38 10.92 -0.78 -0.32
C VAL A 38 9.69 -0.97 0.57
N MET A 39 9.89 -1.21 1.87
CA MET A 39 8.79 -1.33 2.84
C MET A 39 7.96 -0.03 2.91
N ALA A 40 8.62 1.11 3.01
CA ALA A 40 7.96 2.41 3.12
C ALA A 40 7.28 2.86 1.81
N MET A 41 7.90 2.63 0.65
CA MET A 41 7.34 3.06 -0.65
C MET A 41 6.30 2.11 -1.23
N TYR A 42 6.35 0.81 -0.91
CA TYR A 42 5.45 -0.18 -1.49
C TYR A 42 4.56 -0.84 -0.46
N PHE A 43 5.13 -1.47 0.57
CA PHE A 43 4.35 -2.28 1.51
C PHE A 43 3.39 -1.44 2.36
N VAL A 44 3.84 -0.29 2.85
CA VAL A 44 2.99 0.62 3.64
C VAL A 44 1.83 1.16 2.80
N PRO A 45 2.03 1.76 1.61
CA PRO A 45 0.92 2.18 0.75
C PRO A 45 0.00 1.03 0.36
N LEU A 46 0.54 -0.15 0.06
CA LEU A 46 -0.27 -1.32 -0.30
C LEU A 46 -1.15 -1.78 0.86
N LEU A 47 -0.63 -1.82 2.09
CA LEU A 47 -1.42 -2.14 3.29
C LEU A 47 -2.54 -1.12 3.51
N VAL A 48 -2.25 0.18 3.36
CA VAL A 48 -3.26 1.23 3.50
C VAL A 48 -4.38 1.03 2.47
N ILE A 49 -4.04 0.74 1.21
CA ILE A 49 -5.01 0.47 0.16
C ILE A 49 -5.86 -0.75 0.52
N VAL A 50 -5.24 -1.88 0.89
CA VAL A 50 -5.96 -3.12 1.23
C VAL A 50 -6.93 -2.89 2.39
N ILE A 51 -6.49 -2.19 3.45
CA ILE A 51 -7.35 -1.88 4.60
C ILE A 51 -8.50 -0.97 4.17
N ALA A 52 -8.22 0.11 3.44
CA ALA A 52 -9.24 1.05 2.99
C ALA A 52 -10.32 0.36 2.15
N TYR A 53 -9.93 -0.47 1.18
CA TYR A 53 -10.88 -1.22 0.36
C TYR A 53 -11.65 -2.27 1.16
N THR A 54 -11.00 -2.92 2.13
CA THR A 54 -11.68 -3.86 3.03
C THR A 54 -12.77 -3.13 3.83
N CYS A 55 -12.47 -1.96 4.40
CA CYS A 55 -13.46 -1.15 5.13
C CYS A 55 -14.63 -0.71 4.23
N ILE A 56 -14.34 -0.28 2.99
CA ILE A 56 -15.37 0.10 2.02
C ILE A 56 -16.30 -1.10 1.72
N LEU A 57 -15.73 -2.27 1.44
CA LEU A 57 -16.51 -3.48 1.14
C LEU A 57 -17.33 -3.95 2.33
N LEU A 58 -16.80 -3.84 3.55
CA LEU A 58 -17.54 -4.15 4.77
C LEU A 58 -18.74 -3.21 4.97
N GLU A 59 -18.56 -1.92 4.75
CA GLU A 59 -19.66 -0.95 4.88
C GLU A 59 -20.75 -1.20 3.83
N ILE A 60 -20.37 -1.44 2.57
CA ILE A 60 -21.30 -1.80 1.49
C ILE A 60 -22.06 -3.08 1.84
N SER A 61 -21.36 -4.10 2.37
CA SER A 61 -21.98 -5.37 2.77
C SER A 61 -22.97 -5.19 3.91
N LYS A 62 -22.65 -4.34 4.89
CA LYS A 62 -23.54 -4.00 6.00
C LYS A 62 -24.81 -3.30 5.50
N LYS A 63 -24.64 -2.26 4.68
CA LYS A 63 -25.76 -1.51 4.08
C LYS A 63 -26.66 -2.38 3.21
N THR A 64 -26.06 -3.26 2.43
CA THR A 64 -26.80 -4.21 1.59
C THR A 64 -27.65 -5.17 2.42
N LYS A 65 -27.13 -5.66 3.56
CA LYS A 65 -27.90 -6.51 4.48
C LYS A 65 -29.07 -5.76 5.13
N GLU A 66 -28.86 -4.53 5.56
CA GLU A 66 -29.92 -3.66 6.12
C GLU A 66 -31.04 -3.42 5.08
N THR A 67 -30.68 -3.01 3.86
CA THR A 67 -31.65 -2.78 2.78
C THR A 67 -32.42 -4.05 2.40
N ARG A 68 -31.76 -5.21 2.33
CA ARG A 68 -32.46 -6.48 2.06
C ARG A 68 -33.50 -6.83 3.12
N GLY A 69 -33.21 -6.63 4.40
CA GLY A 69 -34.18 -6.85 5.48
C GLY A 69 -35.39 -5.92 5.39
N LEU A 70 -35.17 -4.65 5.03
CA LEU A 70 -36.25 -3.69 4.80
C LEU A 70 -37.11 -4.07 3.59
N LEU A 71 -36.50 -4.55 2.49
CA LEU A 71 -37.23 -5.02 1.32
C LEU A 71 -38.11 -6.22 1.65
N GLN A 72 -37.61 -7.20 2.41
CA GLN A 72 -38.41 -8.36 2.85
C GLN A 72 -39.56 -7.95 3.78
N ALA A 73 -39.33 -7.00 4.68
CA ALA A 73 -40.39 -6.44 5.53
C ALA A 73 -41.44 -5.69 4.71
N MET A 74 -41.01 -4.94 3.68
CA MET A 74 -41.90 -4.24 2.76
C MET A 74 -42.72 -5.24 1.91
N GLU A 75 -42.12 -6.30 1.38
CA GLU A 75 -42.83 -7.36 0.64
C GLU A 75 -43.89 -8.05 1.51
N THR A 76 -43.56 -8.31 2.78
CA THR A 76 -44.50 -8.89 3.75
C THR A 76 -45.64 -7.92 4.08
N TYR A 77 -45.34 -6.63 4.22
CA TYR A 77 -46.34 -5.59 4.48
C TYR A 77 -47.32 -5.42 3.31
N CYS A 78 -46.83 -5.41 2.07
CA CYS A 78 -47.68 -5.37 0.88
C CYS A 78 -48.57 -6.62 0.79
N THR A 79 -48.00 -7.82 0.97
CA THR A 79 -48.76 -9.08 0.97
C THR A 79 -49.87 -9.12 2.02
N TYR A 80 -49.63 -8.54 3.20
CA TYR A 80 -50.64 -8.45 4.26
C TYR A 80 -51.74 -7.41 3.96
N LYS A 81 -51.47 -6.43 3.10
CA LYS A 81 -52.37 -5.29 2.87
C LYS A 81 -53.34 -5.49 1.70
N ASP A 82 -53.13 -6.50 0.87
CA ASP A 82 -54.08 -6.91 -0.17
C ASP A 82 -55.18 -7.80 0.46
N PRO A 83 -56.44 -7.34 0.56
CA PRO A 83 -57.56 -8.11 1.10
C PRO A 83 -58.19 -9.10 0.11
#